data_AF-A0A9P4XSI4-F1
#
_entry.id   AF-A0A9P4XSI4-F1
#
_cell.length_a   1.000
_cell.length_b   1.000
_cell.length_c   1.000
_cell.angle_alpha   90.00
_cell.angle_beta   90.00
_cell.angle_gamma   90.00
#
_symmetry.space_group_name_H-M   'P 1'
#
loop_
_entity.id
_entity.type
_entity.pdbx_description
1 polymer ?
#
loop_
_entity_poly.entity_id
_entity_poly.type
_entity_poly.pdbx_seq_one_letter_code
_entity_poly.pdbx_strand_id
1 'polypeptide(L)'
;GRGGGQHHREQGHGEGGSGSGSKGDRAAFKKENILDLNKYLDQEIRVKFTGGREAIGTLKGFDQLMNLVLDDVRETMRDDDGNVTTRPLGLAVFRGTVIALIHPMSGSEEIKNPFVADDE
;
A
#
# COMPACT_ATOMS: atom_id res chain seq x y z
N GLY A 1 -2.97 -67.78 -23.27
CA GLY A 1 -2.43 -68.57 -22.14
C GLY A 1 -2.23 -67.65 -20.97
N ARG A 2 -2.80 -67.94 -19.79
CA ARG A 2 -2.14 -68.59 -18.62
C ARG A 2 -1.02 -67.68 -18.04
N GLY A 3 -0.96 -67.25 -16.78
CA GLY A 3 -1.68 -67.46 -15.49
C GLY A 3 -1.38 -66.23 -14.58
N GLY A 4 -1.96 -66.00 -13.41
CA GLY A 4 -2.25 -66.91 -12.30
C GLY A 4 -1.10 -66.88 -11.28
N GLY A 5 -1.24 -66.12 -10.18
CA GLY A 5 -0.27 -66.08 -9.08
C GLY A 5 -0.79 -65.26 -7.90
N GLN A 6 -0.85 -65.88 -6.72
CA GLN A 6 -1.67 -65.50 -5.58
C GLN A 6 -0.83 -65.52 -4.29
N HIS A 7 -1.12 -64.59 -3.36
CA HIS A 7 -0.78 -64.53 -1.92
C HIS A 7 0.68 -64.29 -1.45
N HIS A 8 0.91 -63.21 -0.69
CA HIS A 8 1.21 -63.30 0.77
C HIS A 8 1.21 -61.92 1.46
N ARG A 9 1.03 -62.00 2.78
CA ARG A 9 0.60 -61.03 3.79
C ARG A 9 1.81 -60.30 4.38
N GLU A 10 1.73 -58.99 4.64
CA GLU A 10 2.43 -58.44 5.81
C GLU A 10 1.71 -57.22 6.39
N GLN A 11 1.47 -57.33 7.69
CA GLN A 11 0.66 -56.47 8.54
C GLN A 11 1.67 -55.71 9.41
N GLY A 12 1.93 -54.44 9.08
CA GLY A 12 2.80 -53.57 9.85
C GLY A 12 1.99 -52.65 10.76
N HIS A 13 1.75 -53.08 12.00
CA HIS A 13 1.35 -52.19 13.09
C HIS A 13 2.56 -51.33 13.49
N GLY A 14 2.45 -50.01 13.32
CA GLY A 14 3.37 -49.03 13.85
C GLY A 14 2.61 -48.02 14.70
N GLU A 15 2.31 -48.42 15.92
CA GLU A 15 1.81 -47.54 16.98
C GLU A 15 2.98 -46.71 17.51
N GLY A 16 2.88 -45.39 17.42
CA GLY A 16 3.96 -44.48 17.76
C GLY A 16 3.44 -43.10 18.15
N GLY A 17 3.07 -42.98 19.44
CA GLY A 17 3.46 -41.85 20.27
C GLY A 17 2.89 -40.46 19.94
N SER A 18 1.87 -40.10 20.71
CA SER A 18 1.58 -38.75 21.22
C SER A 18 2.71 -37.72 21.09
N GLY A 19 2.57 -36.80 20.14
CA GLY A 19 3.22 -35.50 20.14
C GLY A 19 2.16 -34.41 20.28
N SER A 20 1.77 -34.13 21.52
CA SER A 20 1.04 -32.90 21.89
C SER A 20 1.97 -31.70 21.68
N GLY A 21 2.18 -31.34 20.42
CA GLY A 21 2.77 -30.07 20.05
C GLY A 21 1.69 -29.02 20.16
N SER A 22 1.72 -28.27 21.26
CA SER A 22 0.93 -27.04 21.47
C SER A 22 0.80 -26.29 20.15
N LYS A 23 -0.40 -26.32 19.55
CA LYS A 23 -0.82 -25.33 18.56
C LYS A 23 -0.94 -24.03 19.33
N GLY A 24 0.21 -23.42 19.63
CA GLY A 24 0.25 -22.04 20.03
C GLY A 24 -0.45 -21.27 18.92
N ASP A 25 -1.55 -20.64 19.28
CA ASP A 25 -2.22 -19.62 18.49
C ASP A 25 -1.16 -18.61 18.05
N ARG A 26 -0.51 -18.85 16.91
CA ARG A 26 -0.05 -17.77 16.06
C ARG A 26 -1.34 -17.16 15.54
N ALA A 27 -1.99 -16.36 16.38
CA ALA A 27 -2.86 -15.29 15.95
C ALA A 27 -2.07 -14.61 14.85
N ALA A 28 -2.48 -14.87 13.60
CA ALA A 28 -1.84 -14.28 12.45
C ALA A 28 -1.86 -12.78 12.74
N PHE A 29 -0.67 -12.20 12.98
CA PHE A 29 -0.53 -10.77 13.14
C PHE A 29 -1.18 -10.17 11.90
N LYS A 30 -2.40 -9.66 12.08
CA LYS A 30 -3.15 -9.03 11.01
C LYS A 30 -2.25 -7.85 10.65
N LYS A 31 -1.73 -7.82 9.41
CA LYS A 31 -1.03 -6.64 8.90
C LYS A 31 -2.07 -5.54 8.80
N GLU A 32 -2.31 -4.87 9.92
CA GLU A 32 -3.13 -3.68 9.96
C GLU A 32 -2.40 -2.59 9.17
N ASN A 33 -3.16 -1.83 8.41
CA ASN A 33 -2.60 -0.69 7.71
C ASN A 33 -2.12 0.31 8.77
N ILE A 34 -0.83 0.65 8.74
CA ILE A 34 -0.23 1.60 9.68
C ILE A 34 -0.80 3.02 9.52
N LEU A 35 -1.44 3.31 8.38
CA LEU A 35 -2.03 4.58 8.06
C LEU A 35 -3.56 4.49 8.12
N ASP A 36 -4.17 5.30 8.99
CA ASP A 36 -5.62 5.47 9.04
C ASP A 36 -6.05 6.63 8.15
N LEU A 37 -6.43 6.30 6.91
CA LEU A 37 -6.88 7.27 5.91
C LEU A 37 -8.26 7.87 6.23
N ASN A 38 -9.04 7.29 7.15
CA ASN A 38 -10.33 7.88 7.55
C ASN A 38 -10.16 9.28 8.13
N LYS A 39 -9.02 9.54 8.78
CA LYS A 39 -8.68 10.86 9.36
C LYS A 39 -8.55 11.96 8.32
N TYR A 40 -8.37 11.60 7.05
CA TYR A 40 -8.16 12.54 5.95
C TYR A 40 -9.34 12.58 4.96
N LEU A 41 -10.44 11.87 5.25
CA LEU A 41 -11.65 11.99 4.44
C LEU A 41 -12.14 13.44 4.40
N ASP A 42 -12.56 13.86 3.22
CA ASP A 42 -12.97 15.23 2.90
C ASP A 42 -11.91 16.31 3.17
N GLN A 43 -10.64 15.92 3.29
CA GLN A 43 -9.52 16.84 3.37
C GLN A 43 -8.68 16.81 2.10
N GLU A 44 -8.05 17.95 1.80
CA GLU A 44 -7.10 18.06 0.71
C GLU A 44 -5.79 17.36 1.09
N ILE A 45 -5.38 16.41 0.25
CA ILE A 45 -4.13 15.65 0.40
C ILE A 45 -3.27 15.84 -0.84
N ARG A 46 -1.95 15.79 -0.64
CA ARG A 46 -0.97 15.69 -1.71
C ARG A 46 -0.46 14.25 -1.82
N VAL A 47 -0.50 13.72 -3.04
CA VAL A 47 -0.06 12.38 -3.39
C VAL A 47 1.13 12.49 -4.33
N LYS A 48 2.23 11.82 -4.00
CA LYS A 48 3.37 11.67 -4.92
C LYS A 48 3.42 10.26 -5.45
N PHE A 49 3.66 10.15 -6.75
CA PHE A 49 3.77 8.88 -7.44
C PHE A 49 5.22 8.49 -7.66
N THR A 50 5.47 7.20 -7.76
CA THR A 50 6.70 6.68 -8.36
C THR A 50 6.85 7.25 -9.78
N GLY A 51 7.97 7.90 -10.08
CA GLY A 51 8.20 8.56 -11.37
C GLY A 51 7.98 10.09 -11.36
N GLY A 52 7.83 10.72 -10.19
CA GLY A 52 7.96 12.17 -10.04
C GLY A 52 6.70 12.99 -10.29
N ARG A 53 5.58 12.35 -10.64
CA ARG A 53 4.27 13.03 -10.73
C ARG A 53 3.76 13.35 -9.33
N GLU A 54 3.10 14.48 -9.20
CA GLU A 54 2.43 14.87 -7.97
C GLU A 54 1.00 15.29 -8.27
N ALA A 55 0.08 15.04 -7.35
CA ALA A 55 -1.29 15.51 -7.47
C ALA A 55 -1.82 15.96 -6.12
N ILE A 56 -2.72 16.95 -6.15
CA ILE A 56 -3.45 17.44 -4.99
C ILE A 56 -4.93 17.24 -5.27
N GLY A 57 -5.69 16.80 -4.28
CA GLY A 57 -7.15 16.68 -4.38
C GLY A 57 -7.79 16.35 -3.04
N THR A 58 -9.12 16.40 -2.99
CA THR A 58 -9.90 16.10 -1.78
C THR A 58 -10.19 14.60 -1.69
N LEU A 59 -9.75 13.94 -0.62
CA LEU A 59 -9.94 12.49 -0.46
C LEU A 59 -11.42 12.17 -0.21
N LYS A 60 -12.04 11.41 -1.12
CA LYS A 60 -13.44 10.97 -1.02
C LYS A 60 -13.60 9.51 -0.62
N GLY A 61 -12.58 8.69 -0.84
CA GLY A 61 -12.63 7.28 -0.48
C GLY A 61 -11.30 6.58 -0.71
N PHE A 62 -11.15 5.42 -0.11
CA PHE A 62 -9.97 4.58 -0.26
C PHE A 62 -10.31 3.11 0.00
N ASP A 63 -9.39 2.22 -0.35
CA ASP A 63 -9.49 0.79 -0.04
C ASP A 63 -8.24 0.25 0.68
N GLN A 64 -8.24 -1.06 0.99
CA GLN A 64 -7.13 -1.73 1.66
C GLN A 64 -5.84 -1.79 0.84
N LEU A 65 -5.93 -1.59 -0.48
CA LEU A 65 -4.78 -1.55 -1.38
C LEU A 65 -4.24 -0.12 -1.58
N MET A 66 -4.75 0.84 -0.80
CA MET A 66 -4.41 2.26 -0.91
C MET A 66 -4.78 2.85 -2.28
N ASN A 67 -5.76 2.27 -2.98
CA ASN A 67 -6.37 2.98 -4.10
C ASN A 67 -7.16 4.15 -3.52
N LEU A 68 -7.06 5.33 -4.13
CA LEU A 68 -7.67 6.56 -3.64
C LEU A 68 -8.68 7.09 -4.65
N VAL A 69 -9.82 7.57 -4.16
CA VAL A 69 -10.77 8.38 -4.92
C VAL A 69 -10.60 9.82 -4.47
N LEU A 70 -10.25 10.69 -5.39
CA LEU A 70 -10.00 12.10 -5.13
C LEU A 70 -10.87 12.98 -6.02
N ASP A 71 -11.42 14.03 -5.44
CA ASP A 71 -12.19 15.06 -6.14
C ASP A 71 -11.40 16.36 -6.27
N ASP A 72 -11.80 17.23 -7.20
CA ASP A 72 -11.14 18.51 -7.51
C ASP A 72 -9.63 18.38 -7.78
N VAL A 73 -9.22 17.28 -8.40
CA VAL A 73 -7.81 16.92 -8.56
C VAL A 73 -7.08 17.89 -9.49
N ARG A 74 -5.88 18.27 -9.07
CA ARG A 74 -4.88 19.02 -9.84
C ARG A 74 -3.58 18.23 -9.89
N GLU A 75 -3.16 17.84 -11.09
CA GLU A 75 -1.86 17.18 -11.30
C GLU A 75 -0.79 18.25 -11.54
N THR A 76 0.33 18.12 -10.84
CA THR A 76 1.54 18.93 -11.01
C THR A 76 2.63 18.07 -11.66
N MET A 77 3.18 18.57 -12.76
CA MET A 77 4.27 17.95 -13.52
C MET A 77 5.47 18.88 -13.51
N ARG A 78 6.66 18.31 -13.30
CA ARG A 78 7.94 19.00 -13.43
C ARG A 78 8.71 18.42 -14.60
N ASP A 79 9.18 19.27 -15.51
CA ASP A 79 10.05 18.87 -16.61
C ASP A 79 11.54 18.89 -16.21
N ASP A 80 12.42 18.49 -17.13
CA ASP A 80 13.87 18.43 -16.91
C ASP A 80 14.49 19.83 -16.72
N ASP A 81 13.83 20.88 -17.22
CA ASP A 81 14.24 22.28 -17.09
C ASP A 81 13.74 22.90 -15.76
N GLY A 82 12.98 22.15 -14.96
CA GLY A 82 12.45 22.57 -13.67
C GLY A 82 11.14 23.36 -13.75
N ASN A 83 10.55 23.53 -14.93
CA ASN A 83 9.26 24.19 -15.08
C ASN A 83 8.16 23.34 -14.46
N VAL A 84 7.27 24.01 -13.74
CA VAL A 84 6.13 23.39 -13.07
C VAL A 84 4.87 23.72 -13.82
N THR A 85 4.17 22.69 -14.30
CA THR A 85 2.86 22.85 -14.95
C THR A 85 1.79 22.14 -14.14
N THR A 86 0.60 22.74 -14.07
CA THR A 86 -0.55 22.18 -13.35
C THR A 86 -1.73 22.04 -14.29
N ARG A 87 -2.44 20.91 -14.22
CA ARG A 87 -3.68 20.70 -14.98
C ARG A 87 -4.80 20.13 -14.10
N PRO A 88 -6.07 20.55 -14.30
CA PRO A 88 -7.19 19.96 -13.61
C PRO A 88 -7.53 18.58 -14.19
N LEU A 89 -7.90 17.64 -13.30
CA LEU A 89 -8.41 16.32 -13.66
C LEU A 89 -9.84 16.09 -13.15
N GLY A 90 -10.32 16.88 -12.19
CA GLY A 90 -11.65 16.70 -11.58
C GLY A 90 -11.68 15.48 -10.67
N LEU A 91 -12.65 14.59 -10.88
CA LEU A 91 -12.75 13.32 -10.14
C LEU A 91 -11.80 12.27 -10.73
N ALA A 92 -10.87 11.75 -9.92
CA ALA A 92 -9.91 10.74 -10.35
C ALA A 92 -9.76 9.59 -9.34
N VAL A 93 -9.39 8.42 -9.86
CA VAL A 93 -9.00 7.26 -9.06
C VAL A 93 -7.50 7.00 -9.23
N PHE A 94 -6.78 6.98 -8.12
CA PHE A 94 -5.35 6.71 -8.09
C PHE A 94 -5.08 5.28 -7.64
N ARG A 95 -4.19 4.60 -8.36
CA ARG A 95 -3.85 3.20 -8.09
C ARG A 95 -2.76 3.14 -7.02
N GLY A 96 -3.04 2.46 -5.90
CA GLY A 96 -2.15 2.39 -4.75
C GLY A 96 -0.76 1.80 -5.04
N THR A 97 -0.63 0.97 -6.07
CA THR A 97 0.64 0.32 -6.45
C THR A 97 1.75 1.29 -6.88
N VAL A 98 1.39 2.51 -7.29
CA VAL A 98 2.34 3.54 -7.75
C VAL A 98 2.42 4.74 -6.81
N ILE A 99 1.70 4.70 -5.68
CA ILE A 99 1.74 5.78 -4.69
C ILE A 99 3.00 5.61 -3.85
N ALA A 100 3.82 6.66 -3.80
CA ALA A 100 5.04 6.70 -3.01
C ALA A 100 4.85 7.45 -1.68
N LEU A 101 4.05 8.54 -1.68
CA LEU A 101 3.83 9.37 -0.50
C LEU A 101 2.40 9.93 -0.49
N ILE A 102 1.81 10.00 0.70
CA ILE A 102 0.56 10.72 0.99
C ILE A 102 0.82 11.64 2.18
N HIS A 103 0.45 12.91 2.10
CA HIS A 103 0.42 13.81 3.25
C HIS A 103 -0.74 14.82 3.16
N PRO A 104 -1.31 15.25 4.30
CA PRO A 104 -2.31 16.30 4.32
C PRO A 104 -1.71 17.64 3.90
N MET A 105 -2.49 18.45 3.18
CA MET A 105 -2.10 19.82 2.86
C MET A 105 -2.22 20.74 4.08
N SER A 106 -3.11 20.41 5.03
CA SER A 106 -3.24 21.15 6.28
C SER A 106 -1.96 21.04 7.12
N GLY A 107 -1.40 22.19 7.50
CA GLY A 107 -0.16 22.27 8.27
C GLY A 107 1.13 22.06 7.46
N SER A 108 1.04 21.92 6.14
CA SER A 108 2.20 21.83 5.25
C SER A 108 2.41 23.15 4.52
N GLU A 109 3.64 23.68 4.56
CA GLU A 109 4.02 24.88 3.82
C GLU A 109 5.38 24.70 3.13
N GLU A 110 5.57 25.41 2.01
CA GLU A 110 6.86 25.47 1.36
C GLU A 110 7.72 26.53 2.06
N ILE A 111 8.89 26.11 2.52
CA ILE A 111 9.86 26.98 3.18
C ILE A 111 11.08 27.19 2.31
N LYS A 112 11.75 28.33 2.49
CA LYS A 112 13.12 28.51 1.98
C LYS A 112 14.03 27.45 2.61
N ASN A 113 15.12 27.14 1.92
CA ASN A 113 16.13 26.24 2.46
C ASN A 113 16.58 26.74 3.86
N PRO A 114 16.35 25.98 4.95
CA PRO A 114 16.60 26.46 6.31
C PRO A 114 18.10 26.42 6.69
N PHE A 115 18.97 25.97 5.79
CA PHE A 115 20.42 25.82 6.03
C PHE A 115 21.27 26.85 5.31
N VAL A 116 20.69 27.68 4.43
CA VAL A 116 21.37 28.89 3.98
C VAL A 116 21.22 29.92 5.10
N ALA A 117 22.34 30.30 5.72
CA ALA A 117 22.34 31.46 6.59
C ALA A 117 21.83 32.65 5.78
N ASP A 118 20.92 33.44 6.36
CA ASP A 118 20.63 34.76 5.82
C ASP A 118 21.93 35.56 5.97
N ASP A 119 22.74 35.63 4.90
CA ASP A 119 23.92 36.48 4.86
C ASP A 119 23.42 37.94 4.99
N GLU A 120 23.65 38.56 6.16
CA GLU A 120 23.53 40.02 6.37
C GLU A 120 24.55 40.81 5.54
#